data_AF-A0A7X7FBX7-F1
#
_entry.id   AF-A0A7X7FBX7-F1
#
_cell.length_a   1.000
_cell.length_b   1.000
_cell.length_c   1.000
_cell.angle_alpha   90.00
_cell.angle_beta   90.00
_cell.angle_gamma   90.00
#
_symmetry.space_group_name_H-M   'P 1'
#
loop_
_entity.id
_entity.type
_entity.pdbx_description
1 polymer ?
#
loop_
_entity_poly.entity_id
_entity_poly.type
_entity_poly.pdbx_seq_one_letter_code
_entity_poly.pdbx_strand_id
1 'polypeptide(L)'
;MKSTTNRFRRIFSLVAIAALLGPSALAQLRNGDLVAICGDSITEQKDYSAVIQAYLLACQPAADLNAVQFGWSGEVAGGMVRRFEGDVMPFKPTVATTCYGMNDGGYKAATEGTIRNYRDNMAKIVAQMKTAGIRTIVVGSPGIVDPGSYRSGQEDAVVYNQTLRALADVAKEVATRENVIFADVHSAMMESSANARAKYGEDYKIAGDGVHPHPNGHLPMAYAFLKALGCDGSIGTVTVDFATKTATCDPAQKVMGMEGGTVRLESTRYPFYLAGAPKPASQWGMAQCMPFNEDLNRYRLVVRNAPDKAKVTWGATSREYAKAELEKGVNLAADFIDHPLKAPFEKVLGAVKVQQAYETTAVKTFLTGMRAL
;
A
#
# COMPACT_ATOMS: atom_id res chain seq x y z
N MET A 1 -52.26 57.38 19.21
CA MET A 1 -51.93 56.61 17.98
C MET A 1 -50.45 56.83 17.69
N LYS A 2 -49.58 55.86 18.05
CA LYS A 2 -48.73 55.04 17.14
C LYS A 2 -47.96 55.91 16.11
N SER A 3 -46.64 55.90 16.00
CA SER A 3 -45.68 54.80 16.16
C SER A 3 -44.25 55.35 16.28
N THR A 4 -43.52 54.86 17.28
CA THR A 4 -42.07 54.80 17.40
C THR A 4 -41.52 53.75 16.42
N THR A 5 -40.39 54.02 15.77
CA THR A 5 -39.58 52.95 15.15
C THR A 5 -38.09 53.23 15.31
N ASN A 6 -37.49 52.43 16.21
CA ASN A 6 -36.06 52.30 16.47
C ASN A 6 -35.32 51.80 15.22
N ARG A 7 -34.28 52.51 14.78
CA ARG A 7 -33.26 51.95 13.88
C ARG A 7 -32.21 51.19 14.69
N PHE A 8 -32.37 49.87 14.78
CA PHE A 8 -31.32 48.96 15.23
C PHE A 8 -30.20 48.89 14.18
N ARG A 9 -29.00 49.38 14.54
CA ARG A 9 -27.74 49.09 13.82
C ARG A 9 -27.38 47.62 14.07
N ARG A 10 -27.48 46.77 13.04
CA ARG A 10 -26.95 45.40 13.07
C ARG A 10 -25.43 45.47 12.86
N ILE A 11 -24.68 45.15 13.91
CA ILE A 11 -23.25 44.85 13.84
C ILE A 11 -23.15 43.45 13.21
N PHE A 12 -22.56 43.36 12.02
CA PHE A 12 -22.17 42.08 11.44
C PHE A 12 -20.87 41.63 12.12
N SER A 13 -20.98 40.70 13.07
CA SER A 13 -19.84 39.97 13.58
C SER A 13 -19.33 39.02 12.49
N LEU A 14 -18.13 39.30 11.98
CA LEU A 14 -17.34 38.37 11.17
C LEU A 14 -16.95 37.17 12.05
N VAL A 15 -17.74 36.11 12.00
CA VAL A 15 -17.31 34.80 12.50
C VAL A 15 -16.38 34.22 11.43
N ALA A 16 -15.07 34.23 11.71
CA ALA A 16 -14.11 33.45 10.95
C ALA A 16 -14.43 31.97 11.17
N ILE A 17 -15.03 31.33 10.16
CA ILE A 17 -15.17 29.87 10.12
C ILE A 17 -13.75 29.32 9.96
N ALA A 18 -13.19 28.79 11.05
CA ALA A 18 -12.02 27.93 10.97
C ALA A 18 -12.40 26.75 10.07
N ALA A 19 -11.70 26.60 8.95
CA ALA A 19 -11.85 25.44 8.09
C ALA A 19 -11.57 24.19 8.92
N LEU A 20 -12.60 23.36 9.12
CA LEU A 20 -12.46 21.99 9.61
C LEU A 20 -11.44 21.29 8.69
N LEU A 21 -10.30 20.90 9.26
CA LEU A 21 -9.32 20.04 8.61
C LEU A 21 -10.07 18.78 8.14
N GLY A 22 -10.28 18.67 6.83
CA GLY A 22 -10.80 17.46 6.20
C GLY A 22 -9.87 16.27 6.49
N PRO A 23 -10.35 15.03 6.29
CA PRO A 23 -9.51 13.84 6.43
C PRO A 23 -8.22 14.03 5.62
N SER A 24 -7.07 13.64 6.19
CA SER A 24 -5.76 13.69 5.51
C SER A 24 -5.93 13.19 4.08
N ALA A 25 -5.76 14.09 3.12
CA ALA A 25 -6.00 13.77 1.72
C ALA A 25 -5.10 12.60 1.32
N LEU A 26 -5.67 11.53 0.75
CA LEU A 26 -4.89 10.45 0.15
C LEU A 26 -3.93 11.03 -0.89
N ALA A 27 -2.79 10.36 -1.10
CA ALA A 27 -1.85 10.85 -2.11
C ALA A 27 -2.51 10.86 -3.49
N GLN A 28 -2.10 11.83 -4.29
CA GLN A 28 -2.42 11.87 -5.72
C GLN A 28 -1.11 11.75 -6.48
N LEU A 29 -0.79 10.52 -6.86
CA LEU A 29 0.33 10.24 -7.75
C LEU A 29 0.05 10.85 -9.14
N ARG A 30 1.11 11.32 -9.77
CA ARG A 30 1.07 12.07 -11.04
C ARG A 30 2.10 11.48 -12.00
N ASN A 31 1.97 11.85 -13.27
CA ASN A 31 2.99 11.55 -14.26
C ASN A 31 4.35 12.13 -13.82
N GLY A 32 5.42 11.35 -14.03
CA GLY A 32 6.79 11.72 -13.70
C GLY A 32 7.13 11.63 -12.21
N ASP A 33 6.23 11.12 -11.37
CA ASP A 33 6.55 10.95 -9.95
C ASP A 33 7.64 9.89 -9.74
N LEU A 34 8.54 10.19 -8.81
CA LEU A 34 9.47 9.20 -8.28
C LEU A 34 9.18 8.99 -6.79
N VAL A 35 8.82 7.76 -6.44
CA VAL A 35 8.49 7.35 -5.06
C VAL A 35 9.75 6.78 -4.38
N ALA A 36 10.26 7.51 -3.38
CA ALA A 36 11.30 7.00 -2.49
C ALA A 36 10.67 6.15 -1.37
N ILE A 37 10.99 4.86 -1.31
CA ILE A 37 10.49 3.94 -0.28
C ILE A 37 11.58 3.77 0.79
N CYS A 38 11.49 4.55 1.86
CA CYS A 38 12.50 4.60 2.92
C CYS A 38 12.12 3.71 4.12
N GLY A 39 13.11 3.04 4.71
CA GLY A 39 12.92 2.31 5.95
C GLY A 39 14.15 1.48 6.36
N ASP A 40 13.94 0.54 7.26
CA ASP A 40 14.99 -0.25 7.90
C ASP A 40 15.30 -1.59 7.18
N SER A 41 15.69 -2.63 7.92
CA SER A 41 15.97 -3.97 7.40
C SER A 41 14.76 -4.58 6.69
N ILE A 42 13.54 -4.30 7.14
CA ILE A 42 12.33 -4.86 6.52
C ILE A 42 12.14 -4.26 5.12
N THR A 43 12.50 -2.99 4.94
CA THR A 43 12.54 -2.36 3.60
C THR A 43 13.67 -2.92 2.76
N GLU A 44 14.83 -3.17 3.37
CA GLU A 44 15.96 -3.80 2.68
C GLU A 44 15.67 -5.24 2.23
N GLN A 45 14.68 -5.93 2.80
CA GLN A 45 14.21 -7.22 2.25
C GLN A 45 13.55 -7.09 0.88
N LYS A 46 13.08 -5.90 0.52
CA LYS A 46 12.51 -5.50 -0.77
C LYS A 46 11.13 -6.08 -1.12
N ASP A 47 10.55 -6.94 -0.30
CA ASP A 47 9.31 -7.63 -0.67
C ASP A 47 8.10 -6.67 -0.74
N TYR A 48 7.80 -5.90 0.31
CA TYR A 48 6.69 -4.95 0.25
C TYR A 48 6.97 -3.78 -0.71
N SER A 49 8.22 -3.33 -0.82
CA SER A 49 8.59 -2.25 -1.75
C SER A 49 8.48 -2.70 -3.21
N ALA A 50 8.80 -3.96 -3.51
CA ALA A 50 8.58 -4.54 -4.84
C ALA A 50 7.09 -4.67 -5.16
N VAL A 51 6.26 -5.03 -4.17
CA VAL A 51 4.80 -5.04 -4.35
C VAL A 51 4.27 -3.64 -4.65
N ILE A 52 4.71 -2.62 -3.91
CA ILE A 52 4.31 -1.22 -4.16
C ILE A 52 4.68 -0.82 -5.60
N GLN A 53 5.96 -0.97 -5.99
CA GLN A 53 6.40 -0.53 -7.31
C GLN A 53 5.73 -1.33 -8.44
N ALA A 54 5.61 -2.65 -8.32
CA ALA A 54 4.93 -3.46 -9.33
C ALA A 54 3.46 -3.07 -9.48
N TYR A 55 2.77 -2.75 -8.37
CA TYR A 55 1.41 -2.26 -8.41
C TYR A 55 1.31 -0.90 -9.13
N LEU A 56 2.21 0.04 -8.81
CA LEU A 56 2.23 1.36 -9.45
C LEU A 56 2.54 1.28 -10.95
N LEU A 57 3.33 0.30 -11.40
CA LEU A 57 3.68 0.13 -12.81
C LEU A 57 2.66 -0.68 -13.61
N ALA A 58 2.01 -1.67 -12.99
CA ALA A 58 1.12 -2.60 -13.69
C ALA A 58 -0.36 -2.33 -13.42
N CYS A 59 -0.73 -2.05 -12.17
CA CYS A 59 -2.14 -1.97 -11.75
C CYS A 59 -2.69 -0.55 -11.86
N GLN A 60 -1.91 0.46 -11.45
CA GLN A 60 -2.28 1.87 -11.50
C GLN A 60 -1.17 2.73 -12.13
N PRO A 61 -0.82 2.49 -13.41
CA PRO A 61 0.24 3.22 -14.08
C PRO A 61 -0.12 4.69 -14.31
N ALA A 62 0.91 5.52 -14.21
CA ALA A 62 0.97 6.88 -14.70
C ALA A 62 2.23 7.03 -15.57
N ALA A 63 2.23 7.96 -16.52
CA ALA A 63 3.38 8.14 -17.42
C ALA A 63 4.62 8.51 -16.62
N ASP A 64 5.77 7.87 -16.87
CA ASP A 64 7.04 8.12 -16.19
C ASP A 64 7.00 8.01 -14.65
N LEU A 65 6.00 7.33 -14.07
CA LEU A 65 5.95 7.01 -12.64
C LEU A 65 6.91 5.87 -12.32
N ASN A 66 7.76 6.03 -11.31
CA ASN A 66 8.66 4.99 -10.84
C ASN A 66 8.87 5.03 -9.32
N ALA A 67 9.55 4.02 -8.76
CA ALA A 67 9.94 3.98 -7.36
C ALA A 67 11.38 3.47 -7.19
N VAL A 68 11.99 3.84 -6.08
CA VAL A 68 13.33 3.39 -5.64
C VAL A 68 13.26 3.10 -4.14
N GLN A 69 13.82 1.99 -3.70
CA GLN A 69 13.87 1.67 -2.27
C GLN A 69 15.18 2.14 -1.63
N PHE A 70 15.06 2.60 -0.38
CA PHE A 70 16.14 3.09 0.47
C PHE A 70 16.12 2.37 1.81
N GLY A 71 16.06 1.03 1.80
CA GLY A 71 16.11 0.20 3.00
C GLY A 71 17.53 0.09 3.59
N TRP A 72 17.63 0.12 4.92
CA TRP A 72 18.91 -0.01 5.63
C TRP A 72 18.80 -0.85 6.90
N SER A 73 19.46 -2.01 6.91
CA SER A 73 19.42 -2.95 8.03
C SER A 73 19.89 -2.37 9.35
N GLY A 74 19.11 -2.62 10.40
CA GLY A 74 19.37 -2.11 11.76
C GLY A 74 19.15 -0.60 11.93
N GLU A 75 18.70 0.10 10.88
CA GLU A 75 18.47 1.53 10.96
C GLU A 75 17.29 1.87 11.89
N VAL A 76 17.50 2.89 12.70
CA VAL A 76 16.46 3.63 13.44
C VAL A 76 16.16 4.94 12.69
N ALA A 77 15.04 5.62 12.96
CA ALA A 77 14.65 6.84 12.26
C ALA A 77 15.78 7.91 12.21
N GLY A 78 16.57 8.04 13.28
CA GLY A 78 17.71 8.95 13.31
C GLY A 78 18.82 8.66 12.27
N GLY A 79 18.91 7.43 11.74
CA GLY A 79 19.80 7.09 10.62
C GLY A 79 19.36 7.74 9.32
N MET A 80 18.05 7.68 9.00
CA MET A 80 17.49 8.37 7.84
C MET A 80 17.75 9.86 7.89
N VAL A 81 17.57 10.49 9.06
CA VAL A 81 17.88 11.92 9.26
C VAL A 81 19.31 12.26 8.81
N ARG A 82 20.27 11.37 9.08
CA ARG A 82 21.69 11.59 8.73
C ARG A 82 21.98 11.38 7.26
N ARG A 83 21.33 10.41 6.61
CA ARG A 83 21.68 10.01 5.23
C ARG A 83 20.73 10.53 4.15
N PHE A 84 19.59 11.12 4.52
CA PHE A 84 18.59 11.63 3.58
C PHE A 84 19.19 12.49 2.47
N GLU A 85 20.02 13.49 2.82
CA GLU A 85 20.58 14.46 1.88
C GLU A 85 21.55 13.86 0.85
N GLY A 86 21.94 12.60 0.97
CA GLY A 86 22.07 11.94 -0.32
C GLY A 86 22.59 10.56 -0.39
N ASP A 87 21.95 9.73 0.39
CA ASP A 87 21.45 8.51 -0.17
C ASP A 87 20.16 8.77 -0.97
N VAL A 88 19.25 9.66 -0.51
CA VAL A 88 17.90 9.83 -1.10
C VAL A 88 17.84 10.97 -2.12
N MET A 89 18.30 12.16 -1.76
CA MET A 89 18.16 13.37 -2.60
C MET A 89 18.82 13.35 -4.00
N PRO A 90 19.90 12.59 -4.26
CA PRO A 90 20.45 12.45 -5.61
C PRO A 90 19.44 11.94 -6.64
N PHE A 91 18.44 11.16 -6.19
CA PHE A 91 17.38 10.64 -7.04
C PHE A 91 16.24 11.64 -7.28
N LYS A 92 16.21 12.76 -6.53
CA LYS A 92 15.20 13.83 -6.64
C LYS A 92 13.75 13.30 -6.56
N PRO A 93 13.39 12.53 -5.53
CA PRO A 93 12.04 12.02 -5.40
C PRO A 93 11.02 13.15 -5.25
N THR A 94 9.81 12.95 -5.80
CA THR A 94 8.67 13.86 -5.61
C THR A 94 7.69 13.33 -4.57
N VAL A 95 7.78 12.03 -4.26
CA VAL A 95 6.98 11.32 -3.27
C VAL A 95 7.93 10.51 -2.38
N ALA A 96 7.66 10.45 -1.07
CA ALA A 96 8.43 9.60 -0.17
C ALA A 96 7.55 8.90 0.86
N THR A 97 7.88 7.66 1.17
CA THR A 97 7.29 6.89 2.25
C THR A 97 8.35 6.58 3.32
N THR A 98 7.98 6.53 4.59
CA THR A 98 8.88 6.08 5.66
C THR A 98 8.29 4.89 6.42
N CYS A 99 9.08 3.87 6.74
CA CYS A 99 8.68 2.77 7.60
C CYS A 99 9.77 2.53 8.66
N TYR A 100 9.61 3.14 9.84
CA TYR A 100 10.56 3.06 10.96
C TYR A 100 9.82 2.77 12.26
N GLY A 101 10.54 2.32 13.28
CA GLY A 101 9.99 1.99 14.60
C GLY A 101 10.40 0.60 15.09
N MET A 102 10.68 -0.34 14.18
CA MET A 102 11.06 -1.71 14.56
C MET A 102 12.38 -1.76 15.31
N ASN A 103 13.38 -0.97 14.93
CA ASN A 103 14.63 -0.85 15.69
C ASN A 103 14.57 0.24 16.76
N ASP A 104 13.78 1.30 16.54
CA ASP A 104 13.65 2.42 17.47
C ASP A 104 13.06 2.01 18.82
N GLY A 105 12.18 1.00 18.83
CA GLY A 105 11.64 0.41 20.06
C GLY A 105 12.68 -0.36 20.88
N GLY A 106 13.83 -0.71 20.29
CA GLY A 106 14.94 -1.35 20.99
C GLY A 106 14.65 -2.77 21.51
N TYR A 107 13.61 -3.44 21.00
CA TYR A 107 13.21 -4.79 21.38
C TYR A 107 12.84 -4.95 22.87
N LYS A 108 12.33 -3.88 23.48
CA LYS A 108 11.96 -3.78 24.90
C LYS A 108 10.68 -2.96 25.09
N ALA A 109 10.15 -2.95 26.31
CA ALA A 109 9.07 -2.05 26.68
C ALA A 109 9.44 -0.57 26.43
N ALA A 110 8.52 0.19 25.82
CA ALA A 110 8.70 1.60 25.55
C ALA A 110 8.94 2.41 26.84
N THR A 111 9.93 3.30 26.79
CA THR A 111 10.12 4.35 27.81
C THR A 111 9.73 5.71 27.24
N GLU A 112 9.56 6.72 28.07
CA GLU A 112 9.40 8.10 27.60
C GLU A 112 10.55 8.54 26.69
N GLY A 113 11.77 8.06 26.95
CA GLY A 113 12.93 8.29 26.10
C GLY A 113 12.80 7.66 24.72
N THR A 114 12.33 6.41 24.65
CA THR A 114 12.03 5.70 23.40
C THR A 114 11.02 6.50 22.57
N ILE A 115 9.89 6.87 23.18
CA ILE A 115 8.80 7.61 22.53
C ILE A 115 9.25 8.99 22.04
N ARG A 116 9.97 9.74 22.87
CA ARG A 116 10.47 11.07 22.52
C ARG A 116 11.50 11.00 21.38
N ASN A 117 12.49 10.12 21.47
CA ASN A 117 13.52 10.01 20.46
C ASN A 117 12.95 9.60 19.09
N TYR A 118 11.99 8.68 19.06
CA TYR A 118 11.30 8.30 17.84
C TYR A 118 10.51 9.49 17.25
N ARG A 119 9.68 10.17 18.08
CA ARG A 119 8.91 11.36 17.65
C ARG A 119 9.82 12.42 17.04
N ASP A 120 10.89 12.77 17.73
CA ASP A 120 11.80 13.85 17.31
C ASP A 120 12.48 13.51 15.99
N ASN A 121 12.91 12.25 15.80
CA ASN A 121 13.54 11.84 14.54
C ASN A 121 12.53 11.75 13.39
N MET A 122 11.33 11.22 13.62
CA MET A 122 10.29 11.19 12.59
C MET A 122 9.87 12.61 12.16
N ALA A 123 9.72 13.53 13.11
CA ALA A 123 9.45 14.94 12.80
C ALA A 123 10.59 15.58 11.99
N LYS A 124 11.86 15.29 12.31
CA LYS A 124 13.02 15.74 11.54
C LYS A 124 13.04 15.20 10.12
N ILE A 125 12.74 13.91 9.92
CA ILE A 125 12.66 13.32 8.57
C ILE A 125 11.59 14.07 7.75
N VAL A 126 10.39 14.24 8.29
CA VAL A 126 9.31 14.96 7.59
C VAL A 126 9.70 16.40 7.28
N ALA A 127 10.34 17.11 8.22
CA ALA A 127 10.83 18.46 8.00
C ALA A 127 11.89 18.54 6.89
N GLN A 128 12.82 17.59 6.84
CA GLN A 128 13.81 17.49 5.75
C GLN A 128 13.14 17.23 4.40
N MET A 129 12.20 16.29 4.33
CA MET A 129 11.45 15.98 3.11
C MET A 129 10.68 17.20 2.59
N LYS A 130 10.00 17.95 3.49
CA LYS A 130 9.32 19.20 3.13
C LYS A 130 10.28 20.27 2.61
N THR A 131 11.40 20.45 3.31
CA THR A 131 12.44 21.43 2.92
C THR A 131 13.04 21.10 1.56
N ALA A 132 13.20 19.81 1.25
CA ALA A 132 13.64 19.33 -0.04
C ALA A 132 12.59 19.43 -1.17
N GLY A 133 11.37 19.88 -0.86
CA GLY A 133 10.30 20.05 -1.84
C GLY A 133 9.59 18.75 -2.24
N ILE A 134 9.70 17.68 -1.44
CA ILE A 134 8.93 16.45 -1.67
C ILE A 134 7.45 16.76 -1.49
N ARG A 135 6.69 16.60 -2.58
CA ARG A 135 5.28 17.01 -2.68
C ARG A 135 4.35 16.15 -1.84
N THR A 136 4.62 14.86 -1.77
CA THR A 136 3.78 13.89 -1.07
C THR A 136 4.63 13.06 -0.11
N ILE A 137 4.31 13.15 1.16
CA ILE A 137 5.01 12.43 2.23
C ILE A 137 4.01 11.49 2.90
N VAL A 138 4.37 10.21 2.99
CA VAL A 138 3.60 9.17 3.65
C VAL A 138 4.41 8.62 4.83
N VAL A 139 3.99 8.94 6.04
CA VAL A 139 4.56 8.37 7.25
C VAL A 139 3.87 7.03 7.52
N GLY A 140 4.59 5.93 7.34
CA GLY A 140 4.15 4.60 7.75
C GLY A 140 4.53 4.31 9.19
N SER A 141 3.61 3.67 9.93
CA SER A 141 3.93 3.09 11.24
C SER A 141 4.88 1.90 11.11
N PRO A 142 5.55 1.46 12.20
CA PRO A 142 6.18 0.13 12.18
C PRO A 142 5.14 -0.98 12.00
N GLY A 143 5.61 -2.16 11.61
CA GLY A 143 4.81 -3.38 11.60
C GLY A 143 4.62 -3.98 12.99
N ILE A 144 4.55 -5.31 13.03
CA ILE A 144 4.42 -6.11 14.25
C ILE A 144 5.52 -7.17 14.30
N VAL A 145 5.75 -7.72 15.48
CA VAL A 145 6.49 -8.97 15.63
C VAL A 145 5.56 -10.18 15.72
N ASP A 146 5.99 -11.30 15.15
CA ASP A 146 5.21 -12.54 15.14
C ASP A 146 5.40 -13.32 16.46
N PRO A 147 4.35 -13.50 17.28
CA PRO A 147 4.48 -14.12 18.60
C PRO A 147 4.96 -15.58 18.57
N GLY A 148 4.73 -16.32 17.48
CA GLY A 148 5.12 -17.73 17.37
C GLY A 148 6.58 -17.94 16.95
N SER A 149 7.29 -16.89 16.57
CA SER A 149 8.68 -16.95 16.07
C SER A 149 9.60 -15.89 16.66
N TYR A 150 9.06 -14.88 17.33
CA TYR A 150 9.83 -13.80 17.93
C TYR A 150 10.73 -14.30 19.06
N ARG A 151 12.02 -14.01 18.93
CA ARG A 151 13.05 -14.43 19.89
C ARG A 151 14.05 -13.33 20.25
N SER A 152 13.85 -12.07 19.84
CA SER A 152 14.88 -11.04 20.06
C SER A 152 14.75 -10.32 21.41
N GLY A 153 15.72 -10.58 22.31
CA GLY A 153 16.38 -9.52 23.07
C GLY A 153 16.01 -9.24 24.53
N GLN A 154 14.93 -9.84 25.09
CA GLN A 154 14.63 -10.10 26.53
C GLN A 154 13.14 -10.00 26.88
N GLU A 155 12.33 -9.27 26.11
CA GLU A 155 10.90 -9.09 26.37
C GLU A 155 10.03 -9.99 25.48
N ASP A 156 8.84 -10.33 25.97
CA ASP A 156 7.85 -11.13 25.24
C ASP A 156 7.31 -10.38 24.00
N ALA A 157 6.90 -11.12 22.97
CA ALA A 157 6.33 -10.56 21.75
C ALA A 157 5.12 -9.66 22.00
N VAL A 158 4.30 -9.95 23.02
CA VAL A 158 3.18 -9.11 23.45
C VAL A 158 3.67 -7.75 23.92
N VAL A 159 4.71 -7.72 24.76
CA VAL A 159 5.30 -6.47 25.28
C VAL A 159 5.90 -5.66 24.14
N TYR A 160 6.58 -6.32 23.20
CA TYR A 160 7.16 -5.59 22.09
C TYR A 160 6.12 -5.09 21.09
N ASN A 161 5.06 -5.85 20.82
CA ASN A 161 3.94 -5.35 20.02
C ASN A 161 3.20 -4.17 20.68
N GLN A 162 3.14 -4.10 22.02
CA GLN A 162 2.64 -2.90 22.72
C GLN A 162 3.56 -1.69 22.48
N THR A 163 4.88 -1.91 22.45
CA THR A 163 5.85 -0.86 22.11
C THR A 163 5.69 -0.40 20.68
N LEU A 164 5.61 -1.32 19.72
CA LEU A 164 5.39 -1.01 18.31
C LEU A 164 4.04 -0.30 18.09
N ARG A 165 3.01 -0.65 18.87
CA ARG A 165 1.74 0.07 18.87
C ARG A 165 1.91 1.51 19.33
N ALA A 166 2.60 1.74 20.44
CA ALA A 166 2.87 3.09 20.93
C ALA A 166 3.66 3.93 19.91
N LEU A 167 4.63 3.33 19.21
CA LEU A 167 5.35 3.98 18.12
C LEU A 167 4.47 4.22 16.89
N ALA A 168 3.54 3.33 16.57
CA ALA A 168 2.55 3.56 15.51
C ALA A 168 1.64 4.76 15.82
N ASP A 169 1.21 4.91 17.08
CA ASP A 169 0.43 6.07 17.53
C ASP A 169 1.26 7.37 17.43
N VAL A 170 2.56 7.33 17.73
CA VAL A 170 3.47 8.48 17.52
C VAL A 170 3.66 8.80 16.04
N ALA A 171 3.81 7.79 15.18
CA ALA A 171 3.93 8.01 13.73
C ALA A 171 2.67 8.71 13.18
N LYS A 172 1.48 8.32 13.66
CA LYS A 172 0.21 8.98 13.35
C LYS A 172 0.14 10.40 13.92
N GLU A 173 0.61 10.62 15.14
CA GLU A 173 0.72 11.95 15.77
C GLU A 173 1.57 12.88 14.90
N VAL A 174 2.78 12.43 14.50
CA VAL A 174 3.68 13.20 13.64
C VAL A 174 3.03 13.48 12.29
N ALA A 175 2.43 12.47 11.64
CA ALA A 175 1.76 12.66 10.35
C ALA A 175 0.65 13.73 10.43
N THR A 176 -0.16 13.67 11.49
CA THR A 176 -1.25 14.62 11.74
C THR A 176 -0.71 16.03 12.00
N ARG A 177 0.26 16.16 12.91
CA ARG A 177 0.86 17.44 13.29
C ARG A 177 1.55 18.12 12.12
N GLU A 178 2.22 17.32 11.29
CA GLU A 178 2.92 17.81 10.11
C GLU A 178 2.00 17.93 8.88
N ASN A 179 0.71 17.61 8.99
CA ASN A 179 -0.24 17.63 7.88
C ASN A 179 0.28 16.84 6.65
N VAL A 180 0.79 15.63 6.90
CA VAL A 180 1.20 14.66 5.89
C VAL A 180 0.36 13.39 6.00
N ILE A 181 0.55 12.45 5.08
CA ILE A 181 -0.28 11.24 4.99
C ILE A 181 0.24 10.20 5.98
N PHE A 182 -0.67 9.44 6.58
CA PHE A 182 -0.33 8.31 7.45
C PHE A 182 -0.69 6.98 6.77
N ALA A 183 0.21 6.00 6.84
CA ALA A 183 -0.05 4.61 6.47
C ALA A 183 -0.01 3.73 7.73
N ASP A 184 -1.15 3.16 8.12
CA ASP A 184 -1.28 2.33 9.32
C ASP A 184 -0.88 0.87 9.04
N VAL A 185 0.43 0.65 8.89
CA VAL A 185 1.02 -0.68 8.67
C VAL A 185 0.77 -1.60 9.87
N HIS A 186 0.80 -1.05 11.09
CA HIS A 186 0.67 -1.81 12.32
C HIS A 186 -0.71 -2.46 12.42
N SER A 187 -1.77 -1.66 12.27
CA SER A 187 -3.14 -2.18 12.33
C SER A 187 -3.42 -3.17 11.20
N ALA A 188 -2.95 -2.88 9.97
CA ALA A 188 -3.09 -3.79 8.84
C ALA A 188 -2.46 -5.16 9.11
N MET A 189 -1.26 -5.19 9.67
CA MET A 189 -0.57 -6.45 10.01
C MET A 189 -1.24 -7.16 11.20
N MET A 190 -1.65 -6.44 12.25
CA MET A 190 -2.33 -7.04 13.41
C MET A 190 -3.62 -7.74 12.99
N GLU A 191 -4.48 -7.04 12.25
CA GLU A 191 -5.78 -7.55 11.80
C GLU A 191 -5.62 -8.75 10.86
N SER A 192 -4.77 -8.62 9.83
CA SER A 192 -4.58 -9.70 8.87
C SER A 192 -3.92 -10.93 9.50
N SER A 193 -3.01 -10.72 10.45
CA SER A 193 -2.35 -11.82 11.18
C SER A 193 -3.34 -12.55 12.10
N ALA A 194 -4.22 -11.82 12.81
CA ALA A 194 -5.28 -12.43 13.61
C ALA A 194 -6.27 -13.23 12.73
N ASN A 195 -6.71 -12.65 11.61
CA ASN A 195 -7.59 -13.33 10.65
C ASN A 195 -6.92 -14.57 10.05
N ALA A 196 -5.61 -14.53 9.80
CA ALA A 196 -4.85 -15.67 9.29
C ALA A 196 -4.73 -16.79 10.32
N ARG A 197 -4.51 -16.48 11.60
CA ARG A 197 -4.52 -17.49 12.68
C ARG A 197 -5.89 -18.13 12.84
N ALA A 198 -6.95 -17.33 12.86
CA ALA A 198 -8.32 -17.82 12.93
C ALA A 198 -8.68 -18.76 11.75
N LYS A 199 -8.13 -18.49 10.56
CA LYS A 199 -8.42 -19.27 9.35
C LYS A 199 -7.52 -20.49 9.15
N TYR A 200 -6.23 -20.37 9.45
CA TYR A 200 -5.21 -21.37 9.11
C TYR A 200 -4.59 -22.06 10.33
N GLY A 201 -4.96 -21.66 11.55
CA GLY A 201 -4.48 -22.20 12.81
C GLY A 201 -3.60 -21.23 13.60
N GLU A 202 -3.62 -21.35 14.93
CA GLU A 202 -2.89 -20.46 15.85
C GLU A 202 -1.37 -20.43 15.63
N ASP A 203 -0.81 -21.53 15.11
CA ASP A 203 0.62 -21.64 14.77
C ASP A 203 1.01 -20.91 13.47
N TYR A 204 0.07 -20.21 12.82
CA TYR A 204 0.34 -19.45 11.60
C TYR A 204 1.32 -18.31 11.86
N LYS A 205 2.38 -18.25 11.02
CA LYS A 205 3.47 -17.28 11.14
C LYS A 205 3.52 -16.33 9.96
N ILE A 206 3.76 -15.05 10.25
CA ILE A 206 3.98 -14.01 9.24
C ILE A 206 5.43 -13.59 9.09
N ALA A 207 6.31 -14.06 9.99
CA ALA A 207 7.74 -13.77 10.00
C ALA A 207 8.53 -15.03 10.37
N GLY A 208 9.79 -15.11 9.92
CA GLY A 208 10.65 -16.27 10.12
C GLY A 208 11.39 -16.24 11.46
N ASP A 209 12.05 -15.11 11.75
CA ASP A 209 12.73 -14.82 13.02
C ASP A 209 11.86 -13.99 13.99
N GLY A 210 10.59 -13.81 13.62
CA GLY A 210 9.60 -13.02 14.32
C GLY A 210 9.70 -11.51 14.13
N VAL A 211 10.72 -11.00 13.44
CA VAL A 211 10.87 -9.57 13.13
C VAL A 211 10.69 -9.31 11.64
N HIS A 212 11.35 -10.11 10.80
CA HIS A 212 11.41 -9.96 9.37
C HIS A 212 10.30 -10.75 8.68
N PRO A 213 9.31 -10.06 8.06
CA PRO A 213 8.16 -10.74 7.49
C PRO A 213 8.53 -11.64 6.30
N HIS A 214 7.77 -12.71 6.14
CA HIS A 214 7.69 -13.50 4.92
C HIS A 214 6.78 -12.81 3.89
N PRO A 215 6.67 -13.32 2.65
CA PRO A 215 5.81 -12.70 1.63
C PRO A 215 4.35 -12.49 2.05
N ASN A 216 3.80 -13.34 2.93
CA ASN A 216 2.49 -13.16 3.52
C ASN A 216 2.42 -11.95 4.47
N GLY A 217 3.45 -11.70 5.28
CA GLY A 217 3.52 -10.54 6.16
C GLY A 217 3.88 -9.23 5.45
N HIS A 218 4.59 -9.28 4.31
CA HIS A 218 4.85 -8.09 3.48
C HIS A 218 3.60 -7.57 2.75
N LEU A 219 2.60 -8.43 2.47
CA LEU A 219 1.37 -8.02 1.78
C LEU A 219 0.54 -6.97 2.55
N PRO A 220 0.20 -7.13 3.84
CA PRO A 220 -0.53 -6.10 4.60
C PRO A 220 0.27 -4.79 4.74
N MET A 221 1.61 -4.85 4.77
CA MET A 221 2.43 -3.64 4.72
C MET A 221 2.24 -2.89 3.40
N ALA A 222 2.39 -3.59 2.27
CA ALA A 222 2.20 -2.99 0.96
C ALA A 222 0.77 -2.45 0.78
N TYR A 223 -0.22 -3.18 1.27
CA TYR A 223 -1.62 -2.73 1.28
C TYR A 223 -1.81 -1.39 1.99
N ALA A 224 -1.28 -1.22 3.21
CA ALA A 224 -1.39 0.03 3.95
C ALA A 224 -0.76 1.20 3.19
N PHE A 225 0.42 1.00 2.60
CA PHE A 225 1.08 2.03 1.79
C PHE A 225 0.35 2.33 0.49
N LEU A 226 -0.13 1.33 -0.25
CA LEU A 226 -0.87 1.53 -1.50
C LEU A 226 -2.15 2.33 -1.24
N LYS A 227 -2.88 2.02 -0.16
CA LYS A 227 -4.06 2.80 0.25
C LYS A 227 -3.69 4.25 0.57
N ALA A 228 -2.63 4.47 1.35
CA ALA A 228 -2.14 5.82 1.67
C ALA A 228 -1.65 6.58 0.43
N LEU A 229 -1.09 5.87 -0.55
CA LEU A 229 -0.68 6.39 -1.86
C LEU A 229 -1.87 6.68 -2.80
N GLY A 230 -3.11 6.51 -2.32
CA GLY A 230 -4.32 6.79 -3.09
C GLY A 230 -4.62 5.76 -4.17
N CYS A 231 -4.07 4.54 -4.05
CA CYS A 231 -4.45 3.46 -4.94
C CYS A 231 -5.88 3.02 -4.64
N ASP A 232 -6.72 3.02 -5.67
CA ASP A 232 -8.15 2.79 -5.52
C ASP A 232 -8.57 1.34 -5.81
N GLY A 233 -7.73 0.56 -6.50
CA GLY A 233 -8.00 -0.83 -6.87
C GLY A 233 -8.90 -1.01 -8.09
N SER A 234 -9.24 0.07 -8.80
CA SER A 234 -10.03 0.02 -10.02
C SER A 234 -9.14 -0.38 -11.20
N ILE A 235 -8.96 -1.69 -11.39
CA ILE A 235 -8.18 -2.22 -12.52
C ILE A 235 -8.96 -2.02 -13.82
N GLY A 236 -10.27 -2.31 -13.78
CA GLY A 236 -11.19 -2.04 -14.88
C GLY A 236 -12.45 -2.88 -14.79
N THR A 237 -13.49 -2.43 -15.49
CA THR A 237 -14.77 -3.12 -15.65
C THR A 237 -15.03 -3.38 -17.12
N VAL A 238 -15.46 -4.60 -17.42
CA VAL A 238 -15.94 -5.02 -18.74
C VAL A 238 -17.43 -5.30 -18.60
N THR A 239 -18.26 -4.64 -19.41
CA THR A 239 -19.70 -4.88 -19.46
C THR A 239 -20.06 -5.55 -20.77
N VAL A 240 -20.71 -6.71 -20.70
CA VAL A 240 -21.25 -7.43 -21.86
C VAL A 240 -22.77 -7.39 -21.80
N ASP A 241 -23.42 -7.04 -22.89
CA ASP A 241 -24.87 -7.08 -23.01
C ASP A 241 -25.28 -8.15 -24.02
N PHE A 242 -26.00 -9.17 -23.54
CA PHE A 242 -26.42 -10.31 -24.36
C PHE A 242 -27.59 -9.97 -25.28
N ALA A 243 -28.42 -8.97 -24.94
CA ALA A 243 -29.55 -8.57 -25.78
C ALA A 243 -29.08 -7.81 -27.01
N THR A 244 -28.17 -6.84 -26.82
CA THR A 244 -27.61 -6.03 -27.91
C THR A 244 -26.38 -6.66 -28.56
N LYS A 245 -25.80 -7.70 -27.96
CA LYS A 245 -24.55 -8.36 -28.39
C LYS A 245 -23.38 -7.38 -28.49
N THR A 246 -23.28 -6.49 -27.50
CA THR A 246 -22.23 -5.47 -27.43
C THR A 246 -21.40 -5.64 -26.16
N ALA A 247 -20.15 -5.20 -26.22
CA ALA A 247 -19.31 -5.05 -25.04
C ALA A 247 -18.79 -3.62 -24.92
N THR A 248 -18.70 -3.12 -23.68
CA THR A 248 -18.06 -1.86 -23.32
C THR A 248 -17.09 -2.09 -22.17
N CYS A 249 -16.19 -1.15 -21.94
CA CYS A 249 -15.23 -1.25 -20.85
C CYS A 249 -14.81 0.13 -20.33
N ASP A 250 -14.22 0.15 -19.14
CA ASP A 250 -13.62 1.34 -18.57
C ASP A 250 -12.42 1.84 -19.40
N PRO A 251 -12.00 3.12 -19.29
CA PRO A 251 -10.96 3.73 -20.13
C PRO A 251 -9.57 3.06 -20.08
N ALA A 252 -9.28 2.28 -19.03
CA ALA A 252 -8.04 1.51 -18.92
C ALA A 252 -8.02 0.25 -19.80
N GLN A 253 -9.12 -0.02 -20.49
CA GLN A 253 -9.36 -1.18 -21.33
C GLN A 253 -9.85 -0.71 -22.70
N LYS A 254 -9.69 -1.55 -23.72
CA LYS A 254 -10.23 -1.34 -25.06
C LYS A 254 -10.85 -2.62 -25.58
N VAL A 255 -12.12 -2.55 -25.97
CA VAL A 255 -12.80 -3.65 -26.67
C VAL A 255 -12.25 -3.72 -28.10
N MET A 256 -11.57 -4.82 -28.40
CA MET A 256 -11.01 -5.09 -29.73
C MET A 256 -12.01 -5.81 -30.64
N GLY A 257 -13.01 -6.45 -30.06
CA GLY A 257 -14.11 -7.08 -30.77
C GLY A 257 -14.90 -8.03 -29.89
N MET A 258 -16.12 -8.34 -30.32
CA MET A 258 -16.98 -9.34 -29.69
C MET A 258 -17.55 -10.27 -30.77
N GLU A 259 -17.34 -11.57 -30.62
CA GLU A 259 -17.82 -12.58 -31.57
C GLU A 259 -18.05 -13.90 -30.84
N GLY A 260 -19.17 -14.57 -31.13
CA GLY A 260 -19.46 -15.91 -30.59
C GLY A 260 -19.43 -16.00 -29.06
N GLY A 261 -19.84 -14.94 -28.34
CA GLY A 261 -19.78 -14.87 -26.87
C GLY A 261 -18.38 -14.62 -26.30
N THR A 262 -17.38 -14.40 -27.15
CA THR A 262 -16.02 -14.02 -26.74
C THR A 262 -15.83 -12.52 -26.89
N VAL A 263 -15.27 -11.88 -25.86
CA VAL A 263 -14.83 -10.48 -25.91
C VAL A 263 -13.30 -10.45 -25.91
N ARG A 264 -12.71 -9.81 -26.92
CA ARG A 264 -11.26 -9.57 -26.97
C ARG A 264 -10.97 -8.17 -26.43
N LEU A 265 -10.01 -8.07 -25.53
CA LEU A 265 -9.65 -6.84 -24.84
C LEU A 265 -8.16 -6.56 -24.97
N GLU A 266 -7.82 -5.29 -25.12
CA GLU A 266 -6.50 -4.75 -24.86
C GLU A 266 -6.55 -3.99 -23.54
N SER A 267 -5.57 -4.19 -22.66
CA SER A 267 -5.54 -3.60 -21.33
C SER A 267 -4.27 -2.81 -21.10
N THR A 268 -4.40 -1.61 -20.54
CA THR A 268 -3.26 -0.84 -20.02
C THR A 268 -3.07 -1.03 -18.51
N ARG A 269 -3.90 -1.85 -17.84
CA ARG A 269 -3.83 -2.16 -16.40
C ARG A 269 -3.92 -3.66 -16.15
N TYR A 270 -3.02 -4.19 -15.33
CA TYR A 270 -3.03 -5.61 -14.99
C TYR A 270 -3.69 -5.78 -13.62
N PRO A 271 -4.56 -6.79 -13.45
CA PRO A 271 -4.92 -7.24 -12.12
C PRO A 271 -3.64 -7.72 -11.43
N PHE A 272 -3.51 -7.35 -10.16
CA PHE A 272 -2.39 -7.75 -9.34
C PHE A 272 -2.37 -9.27 -9.19
N TYR A 273 -1.24 -9.89 -9.48
CA TYR A 273 -1.06 -11.32 -9.26
C TYR A 273 -0.57 -11.58 -7.83
N LEU A 274 -1.43 -12.22 -7.03
CA LEU A 274 -1.09 -12.67 -5.68
C LEU A 274 -0.29 -13.97 -5.75
N ALA A 275 1.01 -13.89 -5.50
CA ALA A 275 1.91 -15.02 -5.65
C ALA A 275 1.68 -16.14 -4.62
N GLY A 276 1.99 -17.37 -5.03
CA GLY A 276 2.08 -18.54 -4.15
C GLY A 276 0.77 -19.26 -3.86
N ALA A 277 -0.29 -18.99 -4.62
CA ALA A 277 -1.54 -19.75 -4.55
C ALA A 277 -1.33 -21.28 -4.74
N PRO A 278 -2.09 -22.16 -4.06
CA PRO A 278 -3.04 -21.89 -2.98
C PRO A 278 -2.41 -22.01 -1.57
N LYS A 279 -1.13 -21.65 -1.38
CA LYS A 279 -0.40 -21.88 -0.12
C LYS A 279 -0.81 -20.85 0.96
N PRO A 280 -1.11 -21.24 2.21
CA PRO A 280 -1.46 -20.30 3.29
C PRO A 280 -0.37 -19.28 3.60
N ALA A 281 0.89 -19.70 3.67
CA ALA A 281 2.04 -18.83 3.93
C ALA A 281 2.55 -18.13 2.66
N SER A 282 1.64 -17.50 1.91
CA SER A 282 1.94 -16.76 0.68
C SER A 282 1.15 -15.45 0.62
N GLN A 283 1.42 -14.61 -0.39
CA GLN A 283 0.60 -13.43 -0.65
C GLN A 283 -0.86 -13.81 -0.92
N TRP A 284 -1.08 -14.84 -1.75
CA TRP A 284 -2.44 -15.33 -2.03
C TRP A 284 -3.15 -15.78 -0.75
N GLY A 285 -2.47 -16.53 0.11
CA GLY A 285 -3.04 -17.03 1.36
C GLY A 285 -3.43 -15.89 2.31
N MET A 286 -2.55 -14.88 2.44
CA MET A 286 -2.84 -13.69 3.25
C MET A 286 -3.98 -12.85 2.68
N ALA A 287 -4.08 -12.72 1.36
CA ALA A 287 -5.18 -11.99 0.71
C ALA A 287 -6.56 -12.61 0.98
N GLN A 288 -6.64 -13.85 1.48
CA GLN A 288 -7.90 -14.44 1.94
C GLN A 288 -8.29 -14.04 3.37
N CYS A 289 -7.47 -13.24 4.04
CA CYS A 289 -7.57 -12.79 5.44
C CYS A 289 -7.61 -11.26 5.58
N MET A 290 -7.67 -10.55 4.45
CA MET A 290 -7.72 -9.10 4.36
C MET A 290 -8.41 -8.68 3.06
N PRO A 291 -9.00 -7.48 2.95
CA PRO A 291 -9.80 -7.07 1.79
C PRO A 291 -8.96 -6.65 0.58
N PHE A 292 -7.86 -7.35 0.28
CA PHE A 292 -6.93 -6.92 -0.79
C PHE A 292 -7.60 -6.90 -2.16
N ASN A 293 -8.38 -7.93 -2.49
CA ASN A 293 -9.05 -7.97 -3.80
C ASN A 293 -10.17 -6.93 -3.92
N GLU A 294 -10.88 -6.74 -2.83
CA GLU A 294 -11.99 -5.80 -2.67
C GLU A 294 -11.50 -4.37 -2.78
N ASP A 295 -10.32 -4.06 -2.24
CA ASP A 295 -9.84 -2.69 -2.14
C ASP A 295 -8.82 -2.32 -3.20
N LEU A 296 -7.98 -3.24 -3.65
CA LEU A 296 -6.83 -2.97 -4.52
C LEU A 296 -6.79 -3.80 -5.80
N ASN A 297 -7.72 -4.75 -6.02
CA ASN A 297 -7.60 -5.66 -7.17
C ASN A 297 -8.95 -6.01 -7.81
N ARG A 298 -9.73 -5.00 -8.20
CA ARG A 298 -11.03 -5.18 -8.84
C ARG A 298 -10.91 -5.12 -10.36
N TYR A 299 -10.90 -6.29 -11.00
CA TYR A 299 -11.04 -6.43 -12.44
C TYR A 299 -12.36 -7.13 -12.75
N ARG A 300 -13.39 -6.36 -13.08
CA ARG A 300 -14.78 -6.81 -13.01
C ARG A 300 -15.34 -7.19 -14.37
N LEU A 301 -16.18 -8.23 -14.37
CA LEU A 301 -17.09 -8.55 -15.46
C LEU A 301 -18.52 -8.30 -14.99
N VAL A 302 -19.25 -7.48 -15.73
CA VAL A 302 -20.70 -7.29 -15.60
C VAL A 302 -21.37 -7.84 -16.85
N VAL A 303 -22.38 -8.69 -16.70
CA VAL A 303 -23.15 -9.21 -17.83
C VAL A 303 -24.60 -8.79 -17.69
N ARG A 304 -25.09 -7.96 -18.61
CA ARG A 304 -26.49 -7.53 -18.69
C ARG A 304 -27.28 -8.50 -19.54
N ASN A 305 -28.55 -8.68 -19.18
CA ASN A 305 -29.46 -9.60 -19.86
C ASN A 305 -28.87 -11.01 -19.94
N ALA A 306 -28.16 -11.42 -18.87
CA ALA A 306 -27.44 -12.68 -18.84
C ALA A 306 -28.44 -13.86 -18.86
N PRO A 307 -28.03 -15.02 -19.43
CA PRO A 307 -28.78 -16.26 -19.25
C PRO A 307 -28.78 -16.65 -17.76
N ASP A 308 -29.72 -17.52 -17.37
CA ASP A 308 -29.90 -17.96 -15.98
C ASP A 308 -28.60 -18.50 -15.35
N LYS A 309 -27.78 -19.17 -16.17
CA LYS A 309 -26.41 -19.56 -15.86
C LYS A 309 -25.51 -19.27 -17.04
N ALA A 310 -24.30 -18.80 -16.79
CA ALA A 310 -23.28 -18.66 -17.81
C ALA A 310 -21.93 -19.19 -17.31
N LYS A 311 -21.17 -19.79 -18.22
CA LYS A 311 -19.77 -20.15 -17.99
C LYS A 311 -18.88 -19.02 -18.48
N VAL A 312 -18.12 -18.42 -17.56
CA VAL A 312 -17.09 -17.43 -17.90
C VAL A 312 -15.76 -18.17 -18.03
N THR A 313 -15.09 -17.97 -19.16
CA THR A 313 -13.76 -18.52 -19.43
C THR A 313 -12.76 -17.37 -19.53
N TRP A 314 -11.64 -17.47 -18.83
CA TRP A 314 -10.58 -16.49 -18.90
C TRP A 314 -9.21 -17.18 -18.92
N GLY A 315 -8.54 -17.15 -20.08
CA GLY A 315 -7.37 -17.99 -20.30
C GLY A 315 -7.77 -19.46 -20.38
N ALA A 316 -7.07 -20.31 -19.61
CA ALA A 316 -7.30 -21.76 -19.59
C ALA A 316 -8.34 -22.21 -18.57
N THR A 317 -8.87 -21.30 -17.75
CA THR A 317 -9.73 -21.60 -16.62
C THR A 317 -11.16 -21.14 -16.87
N SER A 318 -12.13 -21.82 -16.26
CA SER A 318 -13.57 -21.52 -16.41
C SER A 318 -14.28 -21.63 -15.08
N ARG A 319 -15.30 -20.80 -14.89
CA ARG A 319 -16.20 -20.86 -13.73
C ARG A 319 -17.64 -20.58 -14.16
N GLU A 320 -18.58 -21.29 -13.54
CA GLU A 320 -20.00 -21.04 -13.73
C GLU A 320 -20.51 -20.03 -12.72
N TYR A 321 -21.41 -19.15 -13.18
CA TYR A 321 -22.04 -18.14 -12.37
C TYR A 321 -23.54 -18.12 -12.63
N ALA A 322 -24.31 -17.78 -11.59
CA ALA A 322 -25.72 -17.46 -11.73
C ALA A 322 -25.89 -16.07 -12.37
N LYS A 323 -27.02 -15.87 -13.05
CA LYS A 323 -27.42 -14.58 -13.64
C LYS A 323 -27.22 -13.40 -12.68
N ALA A 324 -27.71 -13.53 -11.45
CA ALA A 324 -27.66 -12.46 -10.46
C ALA A 324 -26.22 -12.05 -10.08
N GLU A 325 -25.28 -13.00 -10.06
CA GLU A 325 -23.87 -12.69 -9.78
C GLU A 325 -23.25 -11.91 -10.93
N LEU A 326 -23.51 -12.33 -12.17
CA LEU A 326 -23.00 -11.67 -13.36
C LEU A 326 -23.60 -10.28 -13.56
N GLU A 327 -24.90 -10.11 -13.29
CA GLU A 327 -25.59 -8.81 -13.38
C GLU A 327 -25.11 -7.83 -12.30
N LYS A 328 -24.82 -8.33 -11.09
CA LYS A 328 -24.16 -7.54 -10.01
C LYS A 328 -22.69 -7.23 -10.33
N GLY A 329 -22.05 -8.10 -11.11
CA GLY A 329 -20.66 -8.03 -11.49
C GLY A 329 -19.75 -8.84 -10.58
N VAL A 330 -18.93 -9.70 -11.19
CA VAL A 330 -17.97 -10.58 -10.52
C VAL A 330 -16.55 -10.03 -10.65
N ASN A 331 -15.69 -10.26 -9.65
CA ASN A 331 -14.29 -9.86 -9.71
C ASN A 331 -13.44 -10.98 -10.30
N LEU A 332 -13.09 -10.86 -11.57
CA LEU A 332 -12.29 -11.85 -12.28
C LEU A 332 -10.94 -12.07 -11.61
N ALA A 333 -10.29 -11.02 -11.11
CA ALA A 333 -8.99 -11.13 -10.46
C ALA A 333 -9.01 -11.97 -9.17
N ALA A 334 -10.13 -11.95 -8.45
CA ALA A 334 -10.32 -12.77 -7.25
C ALA A 334 -10.68 -14.22 -7.59
N ASP A 335 -11.49 -14.41 -8.63
CA ASP A 335 -12.07 -15.71 -8.98
C ASP A 335 -11.14 -16.59 -9.83
N PHE A 336 -10.23 -15.98 -10.59
CA PHE A 336 -9.34 -16.65 -11.53
C PHE A 336 -7.88 -16.41 -11.15
N ILE A 337 -7.34 -17.30 -10.32
CA ILE A 337 -5.95 -17.25 -9.85
C ILE A 337 -4.96 -17.33 -11.03
N ASP A 338 -5.22 -18.26 -11.95
CA ASP A 338 -4.47 -18.39 -13.19
C ASP A 338 -5.26 -17.71 -14.31
N HIS A 339 -4.79 -16.52 -14.70
CA HIS A 339 -5.38 -15.68 -15.72
C HIS A 339 -4.34 -15.24 -16.77
N PRO A 340 -4.75 -14.82 -17.99
CA PRO A 340 -3.84 -14.45 -19.08
C PRO A 340 -2.83 -13.35 -18.75
N LEU A 341 -3.18 -12.44 -17.85
CA LEU A 341 -2.32 -11.31 -17.44
C LEU A 341 -1.31 -11.67 -16.33
N LYS A 342 -1.32 -12.91 -15.81
CA LYS A 342 -0.38 -13.37 -14.77
C LYS A 342 1.06 -13.30 -15.25
N ALA A 343 1.40 -13.96 -16.37
CA ALA A 343 2.77 -14.00 -16.86
C ALA A 343 3.32 -12.60 -17.23
N PRO A 344 2.56 -11.70 -17.88
CA PRO A 344 2.96 -10.29 -18.01
C PRO A 344 3.22 -9.58 -16.68
N PHE A 345 2.36 -9.77 -15.67
CA PHE A 345 2.55 -9.18 -14.35
C PHE A 345 3.81 -9.73 -13.66
N GLU A 346 4.03 -11.04 -13.70
CA GLU A 346 5.23 -11.68 -13.13
C GLU A 346 6.52 -11.15 -13.77
N LYS A 347 6.51 -10.80 -15.07
CA LYS A 347 7.64 -10.13 -15.71
C LYS A 347 7.91 -8.74 -15.13
N VAL A 348 6.87 -7.95 -14.89
CA VAL A 348 7.00 -6.63 -14.24
C VAL A 348 7.57 -6.79 -12.84
N LEU A 349 6.99 -7.67 -12.02
CA LEU A 349 7.47 -7.92 -10.66
C LEU A 349 8.92 -8.45 -10.66
N GLY A 350 9.27 -9.33 -11.60
CA GLY A 350 10.63 -9.84 -11.76
C GLY A 350 11.63 -8.73 -12.08
N ALA A 351 11.30 -7.84 -13.02
CA ALA A 351 12.14 -6.69 -13.36
C ALA A 351 12.31 -5.73 -12.18
N VAL A 352 11.23 -5.45 -11.43
CA VAL A 352 11.25 -4.64 -10.20
C VAL A 352 12.17 -5.27 -9.15
N LYS A 353 12.09 -6.58 -8.92
CA LYS A 353 12.98 -7.27 -7.96
C LYS A 353 14.44 -7.17 -8.35
N VAL A 354 14.75 -7.31 -9.64
CA VAL A 354 16.11 -7.12 -10.16
C VAL A 354 16.57 -5.68 -9.93
N GLN A 355 15.74 -4.69 -10.27
CA GLN A 355 16.04 -3.27 -10.02
C GLN A 355 16.36 -3.01 -8.55
N GLN A 356 15.46 -3.38 -7.63
CA GLN A 356 15.65 -3.09 -6.20
C GLN A 356 16.85 -3.82 -5.59
N ALA A 357 17.20 -5.00 -6.09
CA ALA A 357 18.44 -5.69 -5.69
C ALA A 357 19.69 -4.85 -6.03
N TYR A 358 19.73 -4.22 -7.20
CA TYR A 358 20.80 -3.30 -7.56
C TYR A 358 20.79 -2.01 -6.70
N GLU A 359 19.62 -1.47 -6.36
CA GLU A 359 19.49 -0.24 -5.57
C GLU A 359 20.14 -0.36 -4.18
N THR A 360 19.98 -1.51 -3.50
CA THR A 360 20.63 -1.73 -2.20
C THR A 360 22.16 -1.59 -2.33
N THR A 361 22.76 -2.23 -3.33
CA THR A 361 24.21 -2.14 -3.59
C THR A 361 24.62 -0.74 -4.02
N ALA A 362 23.84 -0.10 -4.91
CA ALA A 362 24.11 1.26 -5.38
C ALA A 362 24.18 2.27 -4.23
N VAL A 363 23.17 2.26 -3.36
CA VAL A 363 23.10 3.18 -2.21
C VAL A 363 24.22 2.89 -1.22
N LYS A 364 24.35 1.65 -0.76
CA LYS A 364 25.29 1.31 0.33
C LYS A 364 26.75 1.35 -0.08
N THR A 365 27.08 0.83 -1.26
CA THR A 365 28.48 0.66 -1.68
C THR A 365 28.99 1.88 -2.43
N PHE A 366 28.20 2.44 -3.34
CA PHE A 366 28.68 3.51 -4.21
C PHE A 366 28.39 4.89 -3.60
N LEU A 367 27.12 5.22 -3.30
CA LEU A 367 26.78 6.55 -2.82
C LEU A 367 27.31 6.83 -1.41
N THR A 368 27.09 5.91 -0.46
CA THR A 368 27.61 6.09 0.89
C THR A 368 29.13 5.91 0.94
N GLY A 369 29.68 4.95 0.19
CA GLY A 369 31.12 4.70 0.13
C GLY A 369 31.93 5.88 -0.43
N MET A 370 31.43 6.53 -1.49
CA MET A 370 32.08 7.72 -2.06
C MET A 370 32.08 8.94 -1.13
N ARG A 371 31.17 9.00 -0.14
CA ARG A 371 31.10 10.08 0.85
C ARG A 371 32.01 9.85 2.06
N ALA A 372 32.43 8.61 2.28
CA ALA A 372 33.35 8.24 3.34
C ALA A 372 34.84 8.43 2.95
N LEU A 373 35.09 8.75 1.68
CA LEU A 373 36.36 9.21 1.12
C LEU A 373 36.40 10.73 1.14
#